data_AF-A0A1Y2R6H2-F1
#
_entry.id   AF-A0A1Y2R6H2-F1
#
_cell.length_a   1.000
_cell.length_b   1.000
_cell.length_c   1.000
_cell.angle_alpha   90.00
_cell.angle_beta   90.00
_cell.angle_gamma   90.00
#
_symmetry.space_group_name_H-M   'P 1'
#
loop_
_entity.id
_entity.type
_entity.pdbx_description
1 polymer ?
#
loop_
_entity_poly.entity_id
_entity_poly.type
_entity_poly.pdbx_seq_one_letter_code
_entity_poly.pdbx_strand_id
1 'polypeptide(L)'
;MLYQIYETQRSIMEPFADLAEVAAKLYSNPMLPLAQMPGAQRISASYDLMHRLGKDYEKPVFGIHTVDIDGIEVAVHERIEIDKPFCELRRFKRFSDDTSTLAKLKGEPVVLIVAPLSGHYATLLRDTVRTMLKDHKVYITDWKNARLVPLSEGEFHLDDYVNYVQEFIRHLQKGYGNCHVISVCQPTVPVLAAVSLMASRGETTPLSMTMMGGPIDARKSPTAVNNLATQRSHEWFANNVIYRVPDNFPGVGRRVYPGFLQHTGFVAMNPDRHATSHYDYFKDLVKGDNESVETHRKFYDEYNAVLDMDADYYLETIETVFQDFKLVNGTWDVKNEAGELERVRPQDITRTALLTIEGELDDISGSGQTAAAHDLCTGVATPHRMHFEAPGAGHYGIFSGRRWREMVHPVVKTFILAHQPATTAPAPVPKASPQTVSKAPVRAASKAKPVKKAAVAKPVSAKVKVQPKPAAKGRKTVSA
;
A
#
# COMPACT_ATOMS: atom_id res chain seq x y z
N MET A 1 27.53 11.74 -6.22
CA MET A 1 27.33 12.76 -7.29
C MET A 1 26.20 12.39 -8.24
N LEU A 2 26.00 11.13 -8.64
CA LEU A 2 24.95 10.77 -9.62
C LEU A 2 23.54 11.22 -9.21
N TYR A 3 23.12 11.04 -7.96
CA TYR A 3 21.80 11.49 -7.49
C TYR A 3 21.65 13.02 -7.60
N GLN A 4 22.62 13.80 -7.14
CA GLN A 4 22.60 15.26 -7.31
C GLN A 4 22.57 15.69 -8.79
N ILE A 5 23.32 15.01 -9.66
CA ILE A 5 23.32 15.28 -11.10
C ILE A 5 21.95 14.97 -11.70
N TYR A 6 21.37 13.81 -11.37
CA TYR A 6 20.05 13.39 -11.81
C TYR A 6 18.98 14.39 -11.38
N GLU A 7 18.96 14.79 -10.11
CA GLU A 7 18.01 15.78 -9.59
C GLU A 7 18.20 17.15 -10.24
N THR A 8 19.45 17.58 -10.44
CA THR A 8 19.74 18.85 -11.13
C THR A 8 19.27 18.82 -12.59
N GLN A 9 19.52 17.72 -13.31
CA GLN A 9 19.03 17.53 -14.67
C GLN A 9 17.49 17.50 -14.70
N ARG A 10 16.87 16.79 -13.76
CA ARG A 10 15.41 16.71 -13.61
C ARG A 10 14.78 18.09 -13.41
N SER A 11 15.26 18.87 -12.44
CA SER A 11 14.75 20.22 -12.18
C SER A 11 14.96 21.20 -13.35
N ILE A 12 15.97 20.99 -14.19
CA ILE A 12 16.17 21.77 -15.42
C ILE A 12 15.17 21.36 -16.51
N MET A 13 14.83 20.07 -16.60
CA MET A 13 13.96 19.51 -17.64
C MET A 13 12.46 19.69 -17.34
N GLU A 14 12.07 19.79 -16.08
CA GLU A 14 10.67 19.88 -15.63
C GLU A 14 9.86 20.99 -16.34
N PRO A 15 10.34 22.25 -16.48
CA PRO A 15 9.61 23.28 -17.23
C PRO A 15 9.40 22.95 -18.72
N PHE A 16 10.32 22.20 -19.33
CA PHE A 16 10.20 21.76 -20.72
C PHE A 16 9.22 20.59 -20.87
N ALA A 17 9.18 19.69 -19.88
CA ALA A 17 8.22 18.60 -19.83
C ALA A 17 6.79 19.13 -19.68
N ASP A 18 6.56 20.14 -18.84
CA ASP A 18 5.24 20.77 -18.69
C ASP A 18 4.80 21.48 -19.97
N LEU A 19 5.71 22.18 -20.64
CA LEU A 19 5.44 22.80 -21.94
C LEU A 19 5.08 21.74 -23.00
N ALA A 20 5.73 20.58 -22.97
CA ALA A 20 5.40 19.47 -23.85
C ALA A 20 4.00 18.90 -23.57
N GLU A 21 3.53 18.84 -22.32
CA GLU A 21 2.16 18.43 -22.00
C GLU A 21 1.13 19.39 -22.60
N VAL A 22 1.37 20.69 -22.45
CA VAL A 22 0.52 21.74 -23.02
C VAL A 22 0.48 21.61 -24.55
N ALA A 23 1.63 21.44 -25.19
CA ALA A 23 1.71 21.21 -26.62
C ALA A 23 0.93 19.95 -27.04
N ALA A 24 1.12 18.83 -26.35
CA ALA A 24 0.40 17.59 -26.64
C ALA A 24 -1.13 17.77 -26.60
N LYS A 25 -1.66 18.51 -25.62
CA LYS A 25 -3.08 18.86 -25.50
C LYS A 25 -3.57 19.78 -26.62
N LEU A 26 -2.77 20.76 -27.03
CA LEU A 26 -3.11 21.67 -28.13
C LEU A 26 -3.25 20.95 -29.49
N TYR A 27 -2.38 19.97 -29.76
CA TYR A 27 -2.41 19.18 -31.00
C TYR A 27 -3.40 18.01 -30.99
N SER A 28 -3.95 17.64 -29.83
CA SER A 28 -4.96 16.57 -29.70
C SER A 28 -6.39 17.08 -29.52
N ASN A 29 -6.57 18.36 -29.17
CA ASN A 29 -7.89 18.95 -28.97
C ASN A 29 -8.58 19.23 -30.33
N PRO A 30 -9.64 18.50 -30.70
CA PRO A 30 -10.27 18.62 -32.02
C PRO A 30 -10.91 19.99 -32.28
N MET A 31 -11.13 20.79 -31.24
CA MET A 31 -11.67 22.15 -31.32
C MET A 31 -10.62 23.19 -31.74
N LEU A 32 -9.34 22.83 -31.78
CA LEU A 32 -8.26 23.75 -32.12
C LEU A 32 -7.78 23.53 -33.56
N PRO A 33 -7.42 24.61 -34.30
CA PRO A 33 -6.89 24.50 -35.66
C PRO A 33 -5.62 23.64 -35.75
N LEU A 34 -4.82 23.62 -34.68
CA LEU A 34 -3.59 22.83 -34.57
C LEU A 34 -3.83 21.32 -34.68
N ALA A 35 -4.97 20.81 -34.20
CA ALA A 35 -5.32 19.39 -34.26
C ALA A 35 -5.77 18.94 -35.66
N GLN A 36 -6.08 19.88 -36.54
CA GLN A 36 -6.50 19.61 -37.92
C GLN A 36 -5.32 19.61 -38.91
N MET A 37 -4.10 19.90 -38.45
CA MET A 37 -2.91 19.88 -39.31
C MET A 37 -2.52 18.44 -39.68
N PRO A 38 -2.03 18.20 -40.92
CA PRO A 38 -1.49 16.90 -41.30
C PRO A 38 -0.38 16.47 -40.34
N GLY A 39 -0.54 15.30 -39.72
CA GLY A 39 0.42 14.79 -38.74
C GLY A 39 0.28 15.35 -37.33
N ALA A 40 -0.75 16.15 -37.01
CA ALA A 40 -1.01 16.68 -35.67
C ALA A 40 -1.08 15.58 -34.60
N GLN A 41 -1.68 14.42 -34.91
CA GLN A 41 -1.69 13.26 -34.01
C GLN A 41 -0.28 12.73 -33.72
N ARG A 42 0.62 12.72 -34.71
CA ARG A 42 2.01 12.31 -34.52
C ARG A 42 2.77 13.32 -33.67
N ILE A 43 2.57 14.61 -33.93
CA ILE A 43 3.16 15.71 -33.15
C ILE A 43 2.69 15.66 -31.69
N SER A 44 1.39 15.48 -31.47
CA SER A 44 0.80 15.30 -30.15
C SER A 44 1.40 14.10 -29.43
N ALA A 45 1.50 12.94 -30.09
CA ALA A 45 2.12 11.74 -29.51
C ALA A 45 3.61 11.93 -29.20
N SER A 46 4.36 12.68 -30.03
CA SER A 46 5.76 13.00 -29.76
C SER A 46 5.94 13.93 -28.56
N TYR A 47 5.07 14.94 -28.41
CA TYR A 47 5.09 15.81 -27.24
C TYR A 47 4.60 15.08 -25.97
N ASP A 48 3.61 14.19 -26.07
CA ASP A 48 3.18 13.34 -24.96
C ASP A 48 4.32 12.41 -24.51
N LEU A 49 5.07 11.84 -25.45
CA LEU A 49 6.27 11.06 -25.15
C LEU A 49 7.36 11.93 -24.50
N MET A 50 7.62 13.14 -25.02
CA MET A 50 8.60 14.06 -24.45
C MET A 50 8.24 14.49 -23.02
N HIS A 51 6.97 14.79 -22.76
CA HIS A 51 6.47 15.07 -21.42
C HIS A 51 6.68 13.86 -20.50
N ARG A 52 6.30 12.65 -20.91
CA ARG A 52 6.47 11.43 -20.10
C ARG A 52 7.95 11.11 -19.78
N LEU A 53 8.86 11.42 -20.71
CA LEU A 53 10.29 11.21 -20.50
C LEU A 53 10.93 12.26 -19.58
N GLY A 54 10.35 13.46 -19.48
CA GLY A 54 10.92 14.59 -18.73
C GLY A 54 10.18 14.98 -17.46
N LYS A 55 8.94 14.49 -17.24
CA LYS A 55 8.10 14.88 -16.10
C LYS A 55 8.57 14.23 -14.81
N ASP A 56 8.32 14.92 -13.70
CA ASP A 56 8.40 14.27 -12.39
C ASP A 56 7.21 13.34 -12.18
N TYR A 57 7.47 12.21 -11.53
CA TYR A 57 6.44 11.26 -11.14
C TYR A 57 6.20 11.39 -9.64
N GLU A 58 5.22 12.21 -9.28
CA GLU A 58 4.75 12.33 -7.90
C GLU A 58 4.08 11.04 -7.41
N LYS A 59 3.95 10.90 -6.08
CA LYS A 59 3.22 9.79 -5.46
C LYS A 59 1.77 9.76 -6.00
N PRO A 60 1.34 8.68 -6.67
CA PRO A 60 -0.03 8.59 -7.14
C PRO A 60 -1.00 8.48 -5.96
N VAL A 61 -2.26 8.89 -6.19
CA VAL A 61 -3.36 8.65 -5.25
C VAL A 61 -4.08 7.34 -5.61
N PHE A 62 -4.68 6.67 -4.62
CA PHE A 62 -5.51 5.50 -4.91
C PHE A 62 -6.75 5.88 -5.73
N GLY A 63 -7.38 7.02 -5.45
CA GLY A 63 -8.49 7.54 -6.26
C GLY A 63 -9.72 6.61 -6.30
N ILE A 64 -9.94 5.84 -5.24
CA ILE A 64 -11.11 4.96 -5.11
C ILE A 64 -12.19 5.71 -4.34
N HIS A 65 -13.07 6.40 -5.07
CA HIS A 65 -14.17 7.19 -4.48
C HIS A 65 -15.47 6.40 -4.36
N THR A 66 -15.70 5.43 -5.25
CA THR A 66 -16.86 4.55 -5.22
C THR A 66 -16.47 3.13 -5.63
N VAL A 67 -17.24 2.16 -5.13
CA VAL A 67 -17.19 0.75 -5.56
C VAL A 67 -18.62 0.23 -5.74
N ASP A 68 -18.83 -0.56 -6.78
CA ASP A 68 -20.09 -1.27 -6.99
C ASP A 68 -20.13 -2.54 -6.11
N ILE A 69 -21.19 -2.65 -5.31
CA ILE A 69 -21.46 -3.81 -4.44
C ILE A 69 -22.89 -4.26 -4.75
N ASP A 70 -23.01 -5.39 -5.44
CA ASP A 70 -24.30 -5.98 -5.84
C ASP A 70 -25.21 -5.01 -6.63
N GLY A 71 -24.62 -4.17 -7.49
CA GLY A 71 -25.35 -3.15 -8.28
C GLY A 71 -25.65 -1.86 -7.51
N ILE A 72 -25.21 -1.74 -6.27
CA ILE A 72 -25.34 -0.52 -5.45
C ILE A 72 -23.99 0.19 -5.43
N GLU A 73 -23.97 1.45 -5.84
CA GLU A 73 -22.79 2.30 -5.73
C GLU A 73 -22.57 2.71 -4.27
N VAL A 74 -21.43 2.28 -3.71
CA VAL A 74 -21.04 2.54 -2.33
C VAL A 74 -19.88 3.53 -2.31
N ALA A 75 -20.02 4.61 -1.55
CA ALA A 75 -18.98 5.62 -1.41
C ALA A 75 -17.82 5.10 -0.55
N VAL A 76 -16.60 5.47 -0.93
CA VAL A 76 -15.36 5.07 -0.25
C VAL A 76 -14.63 6.32 0.21
N HIS A 77 -14.29 6.35 1.50
CA HIS A 77 -13.42 7.36 2.09
C HIS A 77 -12.11 6.71 2.52
N GLU A 78 -11.04 7.18 1.92
CA GLU A 78 -9.67 6.84 2.26
C GLU A 78 -9.20 7.68 3.44
N ARG A 79 -8.63 7.05 4.48
CA ARG A 79 -8.08 7.75 5.65
C ARG A 79 -6.83 7.07 6.18
N ILE A 80 -5.97 7.84 6.83
CA ILE A 80 -4.83 7.33 7.57
C ILE A 80 -5.33 6.89 8.96
N GLU A 81 -5.10 5.63 9.30
CA GLU A 81 -5.47 5.07 10.61
C GLU A 81 -4.29 5.09 11.59
N ILE A 82 -3.08 4.82 11.10
CA ILE A 82 -1.82 4.95 11.85
C ILE A 82 -0.81 5.65 10.94
N ASP A 83 -0.12 6.64 11.48
CA ASP A 83 0.92 7.40 10.79
C ASP A 83 2.28 7.15 11.47
N LYS A 84 3.16 6.41 10.79
CA LYS A 84 4.53 6.15 11.24
C LYS A 84 5.54 6.87 10.33
N PRO A 85 6.80 7.06 10.78
CA PRO A 85 7.79 7.78 9.99
C PRO A 85 8.02 7.23 8.59
N PHE A 86 8.00 5.90 8.42
CA PHE A 86 8.24 5.24 7.13
C PHE A 86 7.01 4.60 6.49
N CYS A 87 5.84 4.61 7.15
CA CYS A 87 4.65 3.91 6.66
C CYS A 87 3.36 4.53 7.19
N GLU A 88 2.34 4.62 6.34
CA GLU A 88 0.97 4.88 6.77
C GLU A 88 0.17 3.57 6.71
N LEU A 89 -0.57 3.25 7.77
CA LEU A 89 -1.65 2.27 7.68
C LEU A 89 -2.90 3.01 7.21
N ARG A 90 -3.35 2.72 5.99
CA ARG A 90 -4.50 3.39 5.38
C ARG A 90 -5.72 2.49 5.38
N ARG A 91 -6.89 3.09 5.60
CA ARG A 91 -8.19 2.42 5.62
C ARG A 91 -9.09 2.98 4.53
N PHE A 92 -9.74 2.08 3.80
CA PHE A 92 -10.79 2.42 2.83
C PHE A 92 -12.16 2.12 3.44
N LYS A 93 -12.77 3.14 4.04
CA LYS A 93 -14.06 3.00 4.71
C LYS A 93 -15.20 3.18 3.72
N ARG A 94 -16.07 2.18 3.64
CA ARG A 94 -17.26 2.15 2.79
C ARG A 94 -18.48 2.75 3.51
N PHE A 95 -19.28 3.52 2.78
CA PHE A 95 -20.50 4.18 3.25
C PHE A 95 -21.64 3.91 2.27
N SER A 96 -22.78 3.49 2.80
CA SER A 96 -24.01 3.30 2.04
C SER A 96 -25.20 3.75 2.89
N ASP A 97 -26.13 4.45 2.25
CA ASP A 97 -27.42 4.81 2.84
C ASP A 97 -28.44 3.66 2.72
N ASP A 98 -28.13 2.63 1.92
CA ASP A 98 -28.92 1.41 1.87
C ASP A 98 -28.66 0.55 3.13
N THR A 99 -29.73 0.35 3.90
CA THR A 99 -29.65 -0.36 5.19
C THR A 99 -29.22 -1.82 5.05
N SER A 100 -29.60 -2.49 3.96
CA SER A 100 -29.24 -3.90 3.73
C SER A 100 -27.76 -4.06 3.42
N THR A 101 -27.25 -3.19 2.54
CA THR A 101 -25.83 -3.06 2.20
C THR A 101 -25.04 -2.70 3.45
N LEU A 102 -25.47 -1.70 4.22
CA LEU A 102 -24.77 -1.31 5.45
C LEU A 102 -24.66 -2.45 6.47
N ALA A 103 -25.68 -3.29 6.61
CA ALA A 103 -25.64 -4.46 7.48
C ALA A 103 -24.60 -5.49 6.99
N LYS A 104 -24.58 -5.77 5.68
CA LYS A 104 -23.58 -6.64 5.04
C LYS A 104 -22.16 -6.12 5.29
N LEU A 105 -21.89 -4.86 4.96
CA LEU A 105 -20.57 -4.23 5.12
C LEU A 105 -20.03 -4.30 6.56
N LYS A 106 -20.92 -4.24 7.56
CA LYS A 106 -20.53 -4.37 8.98
C LYS A 106 -20.09 -5.79 9.34
N GLY A 107 -20.66 -6.82 8.72
CA GLY A 107 -20.36 -8.22 8.99
C GLY A 107 -19.13 -8.77 8.26
N GLU A 108 -18.64 -8.08 7.23
CA GLU A 108 -17.56 -8.59 6.37
C GLU A 108 -16.20 -8.70 7.08
N PRO A 109 -15.33 -9.65 6.67
CA PRO A 109 -14.00 -9.81 7.25
C PRO A 109 -13.14 -8.55 7.13
N VAL A 110 -12.22 -8.36 8.07
CA VAL A 110 -11.19 -7.32 7.98
C VAL A 110 -9.90 -7.90 7.43
N VAL A 111 -9.32 -7.21 6.44
CA VAL A 111 -8.12 -7.64 5.73
C VAL A 111 -7.06 -6.55 5.78
N LEU A 112 -5.86 -6.91 6.23
CA LEU A 112 -4.64 -6.13 6.09
C LEU A 112 -3.93 -6.56 4.81
N ILE A 113 -3.80 -5.65 3.84
CA ILE A 113 -2.97 -5.82 2.66
C ILE A 113 -1.60 -5.19 2.97
N VAL A 114 -0.53 -5.97 2.86
CA VAL A 114 0.83 -5.49 3.03
C VAL A 114 1.43 -5.30 1.64
N ALA A 115 1.52 -4.03 1.24
CA ALA A 115 2.06 -3.62 -0.05
C ALA A 115 3.59 -3.75 -0.08
N PRO A 116 4.19 -4.01 -1.25
CA PRO A 116 5.65 -4.11 -1.38
C PRO A 116 6.35 -2.77 -1.10
N LEU A 117 7.49 -2.85 -0.43
CA LEU A 117 8.49 -1.78 -0.38
C LEU A 117 9.65 -2.20 -1.28
N SER A 118 9.42 -2.13 -2.59
CA SER A 118 10.35 -2.50 -3.66
C SER A 118 10.49 -1.37 -4.70
N GLY A 119 10.54 -0.13 -4.21
CA GLY A 119 10.72 1.06 -5.05
C GLY A 119 9.47 1.66 -5.66
N HIS A 120 8.28 1.14 -5.33
CA HIS A 120 7.02 1.62 -5.89
C HIS A 120 6.00 1.92 -4.79
N TYR A 121 5.06 2.82 -5.07
CA TYR A 121 4.00 3.15 -4.11
C TYR A 121 2.93 2.05 -4.05
N ALA A 122 2.23 1.98 -2.91
CA ALA A 122 1.17 1.00 -2.65
C ALA A 122 -0.01 1.12 -3.64
N THR A 123 -0.11 2.22 -4.40
CA THR A 123 -1.11 2.39 -5.44
C THR A 123 -0.97 1.43 -6.60
N LEU A 124 0.17 0.74 -6.79
CA LEU A 124 0.25 -0.42 -7.69
C LEU A 124 -0.78 -1.51 -7.34
N LEU A 125 -1.21 -1.58 -6.07
CA LEU A 125 -2.26 -2.48 -5.61
C LEU A 125 -3.66 -1.82 -5.66
N ARG A 126 -3.85 -0.74 -6.42
CA ARG A 126 -5.16 -0.04 -6.54
C ARG A 126 -6.26 -1.00 -7.01
N ASP A 127 -5.97 -1.86 -7.98
CA ASP A 127 -6.94 -2.85 -8.45
C ASP A 127 -7.22 -3.94 -7.42
N THR A 128 -6.19 -4.35 -6.67
CA THR A 128 -6.34 -5.25 -5.50
C THR A 128 -7.28 -4.64 -4.48
N VAL A 129 -7.02 -3.40 -4.04
CA VAL A 129 -7.83 -2.68 -3.05
C VAL A 129 -9.26 -2.51 -3.55
N ARG A 130 -9.44 -2.05 -4.80
CA ARG A 130 -10.77 -1.86 -5.42
C ARG A 130 -11.57 -3.17 -5.46
N THR A 131 -10.92 -4.28 -5.80
CA THR A 131 -11.57 -5.59 -5.88
C THR A 131 -11.92 -6.12 -4.48
N MET A 132 -10.98 -6.03 -3.54
CA MET A 132 -11.19 -6.49 -2.16
C MET A 132 -12.29 -5.71 -1.43
N LEU A 133 -12.45 -4.42 -1.74
CA LEU A 133 -13.51 -3.56 -1.19
C LEU A 133 -14.93 -4.02 -1.54
N LYS A 134 -15.10 -4.96 -2.47
CA LYS A 134 -16.43 -5.53 -2.76
C LYS A 134 -16.92 -6.45 -1.65
N ASP A 135 -16.00 -7.06 -0.89
CA ASP A 135 -16.31 -8.16 0.02
C ASP A 135 -15.65 -8.03 1.41
N HIS A 136 -14.79 -7.02 1.62
CA HIS A 136 -13.94 -6.93 2.83
C HIS A 136 -13.77 -5.49 3.35
N LYS A 137 -13.53 -5.37 4.65
CA LYS A 137 -13.00 -4.13 5.26
C LYS A 137 -11.49 -4.08 4.98
N VAL A 138 -11.05 -3.15 4.13
CA VAL A 138 -9.66 -3.12 3.63
C VAL A 138 -8.82 -2.09 4.38
N TYR A 139 -7.67 -2.57 4.85
CA TYR A 139 -6.52 -1.77 5.29
C TYR A 139 -5.32 -2.09 4.40
N ILE A 140 -4.45 -1.12 4.13
CA ILE A 140 -3.22 -1.32 3.36
C ILE A 140 -2.05 -0.57 3.98
N THR A 141 -0.85 -1.15 3.93
CA THR A 141 0.39 -0.41 4.21
C THR A 141 0.78 0.47 3.03
N ASP A 142 1.08 1.73 3.28
CA ASP A 142 1.51 2.69 2.28
C ASP A 142 2.85 3.31 2.71
N TRP A 143 3.93 2.78 2.14
CA TRP A 143 5.30 3.16 2.50
C TRP A 143 5.62 4.57 2.03
N LYS A 144 6.34 5.30 2.87
CA LYS A 144 6.77 6.66 2.59
C LYS A 144 8.10 6.63 1.84
N ASN A 145 8.27 7.58 0.93
CA ASN A 145 9.53 7.77 0.23
C ASN A 145 10.60 8.24 1.22
N ALA A 146 11.67 7.47 1.40
CA ALA A 146 12.70 7.73 2.41
C ALA A 146 13.37 9.11 2.24
N ARG A 147 13.40 9.66 1.02
CA ARG A 147 13.91 11.04 0.77
C ARG A 147 13.10 12.11 1.49
N LEU A 148 11.84 11.84 1.81
CA LEU A 148 10.94 12.75 2.52
C LEU A 148 10.93 12.53 4.04
N VAL A 149 11.68 11.55 4.57
CA VAL A 149 11.73 11.24 6.01
C VAL A 149 12.97 11.89 6.65
N PRO A 150 12.82 12.86 7.57
CA PRO A 150 13.94 13.53 8.23
C PRO A 150 14.86 12.56 8.98
N LEU A 151 16.15 12.91 9.12
CA LEU A 151 17.12 12.08 9.86
C LEU A 151 16.79 11.94 11.35
N SER A 152 16.05 12.90 11.92
CA SER A 152 15.59 12.85 13.31
C SER A 152 14.64 11.68 13.60
N GLU A 153 14.04 11.10 12.56
CA GLU A 153 13.15 9.93 12.67
C GLU A 153 13.92 8.58 12.68
N GLY A 154 15.26 8.62 12.67
CA GLY A 154 16.09 7.41 12.69
C GLY A 154 16.22 6.72 11.33
N GLU A 155 16.83 5.55 11.32
CA GLU A 155 16.97 4.66 10.17
C GLU A 155 15.76 3.71 10.09
N PHE A 156 15.59 3.04 8.95
CA PHE A 156 14.56 2.02 8.79
C PHE A 156 15.21 0.71 8.37
N HIS A 157 15.06 -0.30 9.21
CA HIS A 157 15.63 -1.63 9.05
C HIS A 157 14.58 -2.65 8.62
N LEU A 158 15.02 -3.83 8.19
CA LEU A 158 14.13 -4.95 7.91
C LEU A 158 13.37 -5.41 9.18
N ASP A 159 14.00 -5.27 10.34
CA ASP A 159 13.37 -5.53 11.63
C ASP A 159 12.21 -4.58 11.90
N ASP A 160 12.35 -3.29 11.57
CA ASP A 160 11.29 -2.28 11.73
C ASP A 160 10.08 -2.59 10.85
N TYR A 161 10.31 -3.10 9.64
CA TYR A 161 9.24 -3.59 8.76
C TYR A 161 8.44 -4.68 9.48
N VAL A 162 9.14 -5.69 10.01
CA VAL A 162 8.51 -6.82 10.72
C VAL A 162 7.73 -6.32 11.94
N ASN A 163 8.30 -5.38 12.69
CA ASN A 163 7.65 -4.77 13.86
C ASN A 163 6.38 -3.97 13.47
N TYR A 164 6.44 -3.18 12.40
CA TYR A 164 5.28 -2.42 11.90
C TYR A 164 4.13 -3.36 11.50
N VAL A 165 4.43 -4.45 10.81
CA VAL A 165 3.42 -5.46 10.44
C VAL A 165 2.75 -6.05 11.68
N GLN A 166 3.53 -6.43 12.70
CA GLN A 166 2.97 -6.96 13.96
C GLN A 166 2.07 -5.92 14.64
N GLU A 167 2.48 -4.65 14.69
CA GLU A 167 1.65 -3.58 15.25
C GLU A 167 0.34 -3.41 14.49
N PHE A 168 0.37 -3.42 13.15
CA PHE A 168 -0.83 -3.27 12.35
C PHE A 168 -1.78 -4.46 12.53
N ILE A 169 -1.26 -5.68 12.58
CA ILE A 169 -2.06 -6.88 12.92
C ILE A 169 -2.71 -6.70 14.30
N ARG A 170 -1.92 -6.34 15.34
CA ARG A 170 -2.44 -6.11 16.70
C ARG A 170 -3.50 -5.01 16.73
N HIS A 171 -3.32 -3.93 15.98
CA HIS A 171 -4.29 -2.84 15.86
C HIS A 171 -5.64 -3.34 15.32
N LEU A 172 -5.62 -4.08 14.21
CA LEU A 172 -6.83 -4.63 13.60
C LEU A 172 -7.50 -5.64 14.55
N GLN A 173 -6.74 -6.54 15.15
CA GLN A 173 -7.26 -7.52 16.10
C GLN A 173 -7.86 -6.87 17.35
N LYS A 174 -7.28 -5.77 17.84
CA LYS A 174 -7.87 -4.99 18.95
C LYS A 174 -9.22 -4.38 18.56
N GLY A 175 -9.36 -3.93 17.30
CA GLY A 175 -10.59 -3.31 16.81
C GLY A 175 -11.69 -4.30 16.41
N TYR A 176 -11.33 -5.48 15.89
CA TYR A 176 -12.25 -6.43 15.27
C TYR A 176 -12.24 -7.82 15.91
N GLY A 177 -11.36 -8.09 16.86
CA GLY A 177 -11.13 -9.40 17.49
C GLY A 177 -10.27 -10.36 16.68
N ASN A 178 -10.17 -10.15 15.36
CA ASN A 178 -9.39 -10.95 14.43
C ASN A 178 -9.02 -10.11 13.19
N CYS A 179 -8.19 -10.67 12.31
CA CYS A 179 -7.98 -10.17 10.96
C CYS A 179 -7.48 -11.28 10.03
N HIS A 180 -7.50 -10.99 8.73
CA HIS A 180 -6.77 -11.73 7.71
C HIS A 180 -5.65 -10.85 7.15
N VAL A 181 -4.57 -11.46 6.68
CA VAL A 181 -3.43 -10.74 6.09
C VAL A 181 -3.19 -11.22 4.68
N ILE A 182 -2.93 -10.30 3.76
CA ILE A 182 -2.47 -10.56 2.39
C ILE A 182 -1.16 -9.83 2.18
N SER A 183 -0.11 -10.54 1.75
CA SER A 183 1.19 -9.99 1.42
C SER A 183 1.50 -10.22 -0.05
N VAL A 184 1.91 -9.17 -0.77
CA VAL A 184 2.10 -9.21 -2.23
C VAL A 184 3.54 -8.88 -2.61
N CYS A 185 4.23 -9.81 -3.27
CA CYS A 185 5.63 -9.72 -3.68
C CYS A 185 6.60 -9.77 -2.48
N GLN A 186 7.54 -8.84 -2.39
CA GLN A 186 8.57 -8.73 -1.35
C GLN A 186 8.09 -8.90 0.12
N PRO A 187 6.91 -8.40 0.55
CA PRO A 187 6.42 -8.50 1.92
C PRO A 187 6.12 -9.91 2.40
N THR A 188 6.05 -10.93 1.54
CA THR A 188 5.75 -12.30 2.00
C THR A 188 6.74 -12.77 3.06
N VAL A 189 8.02 -12.41 2.91
CA VAL A 189 9.10 -12.75 3.84
C VAL A 189 8.94 -12.06 5.20
N PRO A 190 8.89 -10.71 5.31
CA PRO A 190 8.72 -10.06 6.60
C PRO A 190 7.35 -10.29 7.22
N VAL A 191 6.28 -10.52 6.44
CA VAL A 191 4.97 -10.90 6.98
C VAL A 191 5.00 -12.30 7.58
N LEU A 192 5.68 -13.27 6.94
CA LEU A 192 5.87 -14.60 7.52
C LEU A 192 6.65 -14.50 8.84
N ALA A 193 7.71 -13.69 8.88
CA ALA A 193 8.46 -13.46 10.10
C ALA A 193 7.61 -12.83 11.21
N ALA A 194 6.85 -11.78 10.91
CA ALA A 194 5.96 -11.13 11.87
C ALA A 194 4.97 -12.13 12.50
N VAL A 195 4.29 -12.93 11.67
CA VAL A 195 3.31 -13.92 12.17
C VAL A 195 4.00 -15.05 12.94
N SER A 196 5.20 -15.47 12.51
CA SER A 196 6.00 -16.47 13.22
C SER A 196 6.37 -16.02 14.62
N LEU A 197 6.88 -14.79 14.76
CA LEU A 197 7.27 -14.20 16.05
C LEU A 197 6.07 -14.06 16.99
N MET A 198 4.94 -13.57 16.46
CA MET A 198 3.68 -13.53 17.22
C MET A 198 3.25 -14.92 17.70
N ALA A 199 3.37 -15.94 16.83
CA ALA A 199 3.04 -17.32 17.19
C ALA A 199 3.96 -17.88 18.26
N SER A 200 5.27 -17.67 18.16
CA SER A 200 6.27 -18.11 19.14
C SER A 200 6.05 -17.50 20.52
N ARG A 201 5.55 -16.26 20.58
CA ARG A 201 5.15 -15.59 21.84
C ARG A 201 3.79 -16.05 22.39
N GLY A 202 3.07 -16.90 21.65
CA GLY A 202 1.72 -17.35 22.02
C GLY A 202 0.63 -16.28 21.80
N GLU A 203 0.94 -15.18 21.12
CA GLU A 203 -0.02 -14.11 20.81
C GLU A 203 -1.15 -14.61 19.91
N THR A 204 -2.25 -13.85 19.84
CA THR A 204 -3.28 -14.06 18.83
C THR A 204 -2.71 -13.71 17.46
N THR A 205 -2.69 -14.69 16.55
CA THR A 205 -2.28 -14.51 15.16
C THR A 205 -3.48 -14.26 14.25
N PRO A 206 -3.28 -13.75 13.01
CA PRO A 206 -4.34 -13.64 12.02
C PRO A 206 -5.06 -14.97 11.79
N LEU A 207 -6.33 -14.94 11.39
CA LEU A 207 -7.09 -16.16 11.04
C LEU A 207 -6.51 -16.84 9.81
N SER A 208 -6.08 -16.04 8.83
CA SER A 208 -5.38 -16.54 7.66
C SER A 208 -4.31 -15.55 7.18
N MET A 209 -3.29 -16.10 6.52
CA MET A 209 -2.29 -15.36 5.77
C MET A 209 -2.24 -15.85 4.32
N THR A 210 -2.34 -14.91 3.39
CA THR A 210 -2.23 -15.15 1.96
C THR A 210 -0.93 -14.54 1.45
N MET A 211 -0.07 -15.33 0.83
CA MET A 211 1.22 -14.92 0.29
C MET A 211 1.19 -15.03 -1.23
N MET A 212 1.50 -13.93 -1.92
CA MET A 212 1.31 -13.83 -3.36
C MET A 212 2.63 -13.45 -4.05
N GLY A 213 3.18 -14.37 -4.85
CA GLY A 213 4.35 -14.15 -5.70
C GLY A 213 5.55 -13.56 -4.99
N GLY A 214 5.93 -14.08 -3.82
CA GLY A 214 7.04 -13.54 -3.04
C GLY A 214 8.19 -14.53 -2.80
N PRO A 215 9.42 -14.04 -2.53
CA PRO A 215 10.63 -14.84 -2.53
C PRO A 215 10.86 -15.57 -1.19
N ILE A 216 9.93 -16.43 -0.75
CA ILE A 216 10.09 -17.19 0.51
C ILE A 216 11.32 -18.09 0.44
N ASP A 217 11.49 -18.84 -0.65
CA ASP A 217 12.75 -19.53 -0.98
C ASP A 217 13.28 -19.08 -2.34
N ALA A 218 14.05 -17.99 -2.35
CA ALA A 218 14.69 -17.40 -3.52
C ALA A 218 15.69 -18.33 -4.26
N ARG A 219 15.97 -19.54 -3.74
CA ARG A 219 16.83 -20.54 -4.40
C ARG A 219 16.05 -21.40 -5.40
N LYS A 220 14.72 -21.48 -5.26
CA LYS A 220 13.85 -22.23 -6.17
C LYS A 220 13.61 -21.41 -7.44
N SER A 221 13.79 -22.03 -8.60
CA SER A 221 13.58 -21.40 -9.93
C SER A 221 14.13 -19.96 -10.04
N PRO A 222 15.47 -19.75 -9.90
CA PRO A 222 16.03 -18.40 -9.84
C PRO A 222 15.74 -17.57 -11.09
N THR A 223 15.29 -16.34 -10.88
CA THR A 223 15.03 -15.33 -11.92
C THR A 223 16.22 -14.38 -12.08
N ALA A 224 16.12 -13.41 -12.99
CA ALA A 224 17.13 -12.37 -13.15
C ALA A 224 17.37 -11.58 -11.84
N VAL A 225 16.33 -11.40 -11.03
CA VAL A 225 16.42 -10.73 -9.71
C VAL A 225 17.30 -11.54 -8.76
N ASN A 226 17.07 -12.85 -8.68
CA ASN A 226 17.86 -13.75 -7.83
C ASN A 226 19.33 -13.78 -8.29
N ASN A 227 19.57 -13.80 -9.60
CA ASN A 227 20.91 -13.84 -10.17
C ASN A 227 21.70 -12.56 -9.87
N LEU A 228 21.08 -11.37 -9.96
CA LEU A 228 21.79 -10.13 -9.60
C LEU A 228 22.26 -10.16 -8.14
N ALA A 229 21.36 -10.55 -7.23
CA ALA A 229 21.63 -10.55 -5.80
C ALA A 229 22.73 -11.54 -5.39
N THR A 230 22.81 -12.68 -6.06
CA THR A 230 23.80 -13.73 -5.77
C THR A 230 25.15 -13.54 -6.46
N GLN A 231 25.19 -12.83 -7.59
CA GLN A 231 26.43 -12.58 -8.34
C GLN A 231 27.22 -11.35 -7.88
N ARG A 232 26.62 -10.49 -7.05
CA ARG A 232 27.25 -9.28 -6.51
C ARG A 232 27.40 -9.40 -5.00
N SER A 233 28.55 -8.97 -4.47
CA SER A 233 28.78 -8.95 -3.03
C SER A 233 27.90 -7.89 -2.35
N HIS A 234 27.64 -8.06 -1.06
CA HIS A 234 26.97 -7.04 -0.25
C HIS A 234 27.67 -5.67 -0.33
N GLU A 235 29.01 -5.65 -0.27
CA GLU A 235 29.82 -4.43 -0.44
C GLU A 235 29.62 -3.78 -1.82
N TRP A 236 29.43 -4.57 -2.87
CA TRP A 236 29.11 -4.03 -4.19
C TRP A 236 27.79 -3.24 -4.15
N PHE A 237 26.74 -3.78 -3.52
CA PHE A 237 25.47 -3.05 -3.37
C PHE A 237 25.66 -1.76 -2.57
N ALA A 238 26.31 -1.85 -1.41
CA ALA A 238 26.56 -0.70 -0.53
C ALA A 238 27.31 0.44 -1.24
N ASN A 239 28.25 0.12 -2.13
CA ASN A 239 29.09 1.12 -2.80
C ASN A 239 28.54 1.62 -4.15
N ASN A 240 27.68 0.85 -4.83
CA ASN A 240 27.25 1.17 -6.20
C ASN A 240 25.82 1.68 -6.29
N VAL A 241 24.93 1.26 -5.38
CA VAL A 241 23.50 1.60 -5.47
C VAL A 241 22.99 2.48 -4.33
N ILE A 242 23.79 2.70 -3.29
CA ILE A 242 23.41 3.57 -2.16
C ILE A 242 23.93 4.99 -2.37
N TYR A 243 23.01 5.95 -2.23
CA TYR A 243 23.28 7.39 -2.39
C TYR A 243 22.76 8.17 -1.20
N ARG A 244 23.25 9.41 -1.04
CA ARG A 244 22.70 10.34 -0.06
C ARG A 244 21.63 11.22 -0.69
N VAL A 245 20.54 11.41 0.03
CA VAL A 245 19.46 12.32 -0.35
C VAL A 245 20.00 13.76 -0.45
N PRO A 246 19.71 14.50 -1.53
CA PRO A 246 20.16 15.87 -1.72
C PRO A 246 19.42 16.90 -0.84
N ASP A 247 19.97 18.11 -0.78
CA ASP A 247 19.59 19.17 0.18
C ASP A 247 18.17 19.76 -0.04
N ASN A 248 17.53 19.42 -1.15
CA ASN A 248 16.18 19.87 -1.50
C ASN A 248 15.06 19.05 -0.86
N PHE A 249 15.38 17.96 -0.15
CA PHE A 249 14.39 17.11 0.50
C PHE A 249 14.55 17.06 2.03
N PRO A 250 13.47 16.82 2.79
CA PRO A 250 13.54 16.69 4.25
C PRO A 250 14.53 15.63 4.77
N GLY A 251 14.74 14.56 4.01
CA GLY A 251 15.67 13.49 4.34
C GLY A 251 17.13 13.76 3.95
N VAL A 252 17.52 15.02 3.70
CA VAL A 252 18.89 15.41 3.31
C VAL A 252 19.99 14.66 4.07
N GLY A 253 20.90 14.02 3.33
CA GLY A 253 22.00 13.26 3.89
C GLY A 253 21.69 11.79 4.24
N ARG A 254 20.41 11.40 4.30
CA ARG A 254 19.98 9.99 4.52
C ARG A 254 20.54 9.10 3.41
N ARG A 255 21.01 7.93 3.79
CA ARG A 255 21.44 6.90 2.83
C ARG A 255 20.21 6.18 2.31
N VAL A 256 20.07 6.12 0.99
CA VAL A 256 18.92 5.49 0.33
C VAL A 256 19.38 4.70 -0.89
N TYR A 257 18.60 3.69 -1.28
CA TYR A 257 18.60 3.17 -2.63
C TYR A 257 17.56 3.96 -3.46
N PRO A 258 17.99 4.88 -4.36
CA PRO A 258 17.07 5.75 -5.07
C PRO A 258 16.13 5.00 -6.02
N GLY A 259 14.86 5.41 -6.08
CA GLY A 259 13.85 4.79 -6.94
C GLY A 259 14.21 4.83 -8.43
N PHE A 260 14.88 5.90 -8.89
CA PHE A 260 15.30 6.01 -10.30
C PHE A 260 16.40 4.99 -10.68
N LEU A 261 17.26 4.60 -9.72
CA LEU A 261 18.26 3.55 -9.94
C LEU A 261 17.65 2.17 -9.99
N GLN A 262 16.57 1.94 -9.24
CA GLN A 262 15.78 0.72 -9.33
C GLN A 262 15.16 0.59 -10.71
N HIS A 263 14.53 1.65 -11.19
CA HIS A 263 13.92 1.67 -12.52
C HIS A 263 14.96 1.41 -13.63
N THR A 264 16.08 2.14 -13.60
CA THR A 264 17.15 2.01 -14.60
C THR A 264 17.90 0.68 -14.49
N GLY A 265 18.10 0.13 -13.29
CA GLY A 265 18.74 -1.18 -13.06
C GLY A 265 17.92 -2.34 -13.63
N PHE A 266 16.60 -2.34 -13.43
CA PHE A 266 15.69 -3.33 -14.02
C PHE A 266 15.58 -3.21 -15.54
N VAL A 267 15.59 -1.99 -16.07
CA VAL A 267 15.65 -1.75 -17.53
C VAL A 267 16.99 -2.20 -18.11
N ALA A 268 18.11 -1.95 -17.42
CA ALA A 268 19.45 -2.32 -17.84
C ALA A 268 19.76 -3.83 -17.73
N MET A 269 18.99 -4.58 -16.94
CA MET A 269 19.03 -6.05 -16.93
C MET A 269 18.51 -6.70 -18.21
N ASN A 270 17.88 -5.93 -19.11
CA ASN A 270 17.45 -6.36 -20.45
C ASN A 270 18.12 -5.53 -21.56
N PRO A 271 19.46 -5.59 -21.71
CA PRO A 271 20.22 -4.70 -22.60
C PRO A 271 19.98 -4.96 -24.11
N ASP A 272 19.49 -6.13 -24.50
CA ASP A 272 19.33 -6.53 -25.91
C ASP A 272 18.19 -5.81 -26.66
N ARG A 273 17.49 -4.84 -26.04
CA ARG A 273 16.32 -4.18 -26.63
C ARG A 273 16.22 -2.67 -26.42
N HIS A 274 17.32 -1.95 -26.19
CA HIS A 274 17.30 -0.55 -25.76
C HIS A 274 16.46 0.47 -26.58
N ALA A 275 16.08 0.20 -27.82
CA ALA A 275 15.19 1.08 -28.60
C ALA A 275 13.70 0.69 -28.58
N THR A 276 13.37 -0.54 -28.17
CA THR A 276 12.00 -1.12 -28.17
C THR A 276 11.59 -1.73 -26.81
N SER A 277 12.50 -1.79 -25.83
CA SER A 277 12.36 -2.62 -24.61
C SER A 277 11.35 -2.12 -23.61
N HIS A 278 11.18 -0.81 -23.43
CA HIS A 278 10.35 -0.31 -22.34
C HIS A 278 8.90 -0.78 -22.48
N TYR A 279 8.29 -0.56 -23.64
CA TYR A 279 6.89 -0.96 -23.88
C TYR A 279 6.69 -2.48 -23.88
N ASP A 280 7.64 -3.23 -24.46
CA ASP A 280 7.55 -4.69 -24.50
C ASP A 280 7.81 -5.32 -23.12
N TYR A 281 8.65 -4.73 -22.27
CA TYR A 281 8.82 -5.12 -20.87
C TYR A 281 7.53 -4.91 -20.07
N PHE A 282 6.85 -3.77 -20.23
CA PHE A 282 5.56 -3.54 -19.59
C PHE A 282 4.47 -4.48 -20.08
N LYS A 283 4.49 -4.88 -21.36
CA LYS A 283 3.63 -5.94 -21.88
C LYS A 283 3.94 -7.30 -21.25
N ASP A 284 5.23 -7.60 -21.02
CA ASP A 284 5.65 -8.85 -20.40
C ASP A 284 5.22 -8.91 -18.92
N LEU A 285 5.31 -7.79 -18.17
CA LEU A 285 4.79 -7.71 -16.79
C LEU A 285 3.28 -7.98 -16.70
N VAL A 286 2.52 -7.50 -17.68
CA VAL A 286 1.06 -7.60 -17.76
C VAL A 286 0.65 -8.72 -18.74
N LYS A 287 1.55 -9.67 -19.01
CA LYS A 287 1.40 -10.63 -20.11
C LYS A 287 0.13 -11.44 -20.00
N GLY A 288 -0.67 -11.37 -21.05
CA GLY A 288 -1.94 -12.08 -21.21
C GLY A 288 -3.12 -11.48 -20.44
N ASP A 289 -2.95 -10.33 -19.78
CA ASP A 289 -4.06 -9.44 -19.46
C ASP A 289 -4.33 -8.59 -20.72
N ASN A 290 -5.28 -9.03 -21.56
CA ASN A 290 -5.68 -8.34 -22.80
C ASN A 290 -6.43 -7.03 -22.51
N GLU A 291 -5.78 -6.05 -21.87
CA GLU A 291 -6.37 -4.76 -21.48
C GLU A 291 -6.14 -3.65 -22.53
N SER A 292 -6.85 -2.53 -22.36
CA SER A 292 -6.81 -1.41 -23.31
C SER A 292 -5.49 -0.62 -23.24
N VAL A 293 -5.14 0.10 -24.32
CA VAL A 293 -3.94 0.97 -24.38
C VAL A 293 -3.93 2.02 -23.26
N GLU A 294 -5.09 2.57 -22.88
CA GLU A 294 -5.19 3.54 -21.79
C GLU A 294 -4.89 2.92 -20.42
N THR A 295 -5.27 1.66 -20.21
CA THR A 295 -4.93 0.93 -19.00
C THR A 295 -3.42 0.71 -18.90
N HIS A 296 -2.78 0.34 -20.02
CA HIS A 296 -1.32 0.23 -20.10
C HIS A 296 -0.61 1.57 -19.85
N ARG A 297 -1.15 2.70 -20.35
CA ARG A 297 -0.60 4.04 -20.09
C ARG A 297 -0.66 4.42 -18.61
N LYS A 298 -1.79 4.17 -17.94
CA LYS A 298 -1.93 4.43 -16.50
C LYS A 298 -0.99 3.56 -15.66
N PHE A 299 -0.87 2.28 -16.03
CA PHE A 299 0.09 1.38 -15.40
C PHE A 299 1.53 1.87 -15.58
N TYR A 300 1.89 2.32 -16.79
CA TYR A 300 3.20 2.91 -17.06
C TYR A 300 3.48 4.13 -16.17
N ASP A 301 2.52 5.05 -16.08
CA ASP A 301 2.70 6.25 -15.25
C ASP A 301 2.83 5.90 -13.76
N GLU A 302 2.10 4.88 -13.30
CA GLU A 302 2.17 4.41 -11.92
C GLU A 302 3.45 3.65 -11.60
N TYR A 303 3.93 2.83 -12.52
CA TYR A 303 5.19 2.10 -12.36
C TYR A 303 6.40 3.04 -12.38
N ASN A 304 6.34 4.12 -13.15
CA ASN A 304 7.40 5.14 -13.14
C ASN A 304 7.37 6.02 -11.88
N ALA A 305 6.27 6.01 -11.12
CA ALA A 305 6.20 6.67 -9.82
C ALA A 305 6.92 5.84 -8.76
N VAL A 306 8.22 6.06 -8.69
CA VAL A 306 9.13 5.34 -7.80
C VAL A 306 9.37 6.08 -6.49
N LEU A 307 9.81 5.33 -5.49
CA LEU A 307 10.21 5.86 -4.18
C LEU A 307 11.60 5.39 -3.78
N ASP A 308 12.28 6.19 -2.96
CA ASP A 308 13.57 5.83 -2.39
C ASP A 308 13.37 4.94 -1.15
N MET A 309 14.16 3.88 -1.06
CA MET A 309 14.16 2.98 0.08
C MET A 309 15.33 3.34 1.00
N ASP A 310 15.13 3.24 2.32
CA ASP A 310 16.23 3.39 3.27
C ASP A 310 17.32 2.34 3.00
N ALA A 311 18.58 2.74 3.12
CA ALA A 311 19.70 1.89 2.75
C ALA A 311 19.83 0.66 3.64
N ASP A 312 19.57 0.79 4.94
CA ASP A 312 19.78 -0.30 5.89
C ASP A 312 18.73 -1.40 5.66
N TYR A 313 17.45 -1.04 5.53
CA TYR A 313 16.39 -1.94 5.08
C TYR A 313 16.73 -2.66 3.75
N TYR A 314 17.19 -1.92 2.73
CA TYR A 314 17.47 -2.51 1.43
C TYR A 314 18.62 -3.53 1.50
N LEU A 315 19.73 -3.14 2.12
CA LEU A 315 20.93 -3.96 2.23
C LEU A 315 20.67 -5.21 3.08
N GLU A 316 19.97 -5.06 4.21
CA GLU A 316 19.56 -6.18 5.05
C GLU A 316 18.61 -7.13 4.33
N THR A 317 17.73 -6.61 3.47
CA THR A 317 16.86 -7.45 2.64
C THR A 317 17.67 -8.28 1.65
N ILE A 318 18.65 -7.69 0.97
CA ILE A 318 19.54 -8.41 0.05
C ILE A 318 20.29 -9.52 0.80
N GLU A 319 20.92 -9.19 1.91
CA GLU A 319 21.68 -10.16 2.71
C GLU A 319 20.75 -11.27 3.22
N THR A 320 19.68 -10.92 3.91
CA THR A 320 18.80 -11.87 4.61
C THR A 320 18.02 -12.76 3.67
N VAL A 321 17.46 -12.20 2.59
CA VAL A 321 16.50 -12.90 1.72
C VAL A 321 17.18 -13.55 0.52
N PHE A 322 18.13 -12.86 -0.09
CA PHE A 322 18.67 -13.26 -1.40
C PHE A 322 20.11 -13.79 -1.38
N GLN A 323 20.85 -13.64 -0.28
CA GLN A 323 22.22 -14.14 -0.15
C GLN A 323 22.34 -15.23 0.91
N ASP A 324 21.98 -14.92 2.16
CA ASP A 324 22.11 -15.85 3.30
C ASP A 324 20.90 -16.76 3.45
N PHE A 325 19.77 -16.40 2.81
CA PHE A 325 18.51 -17.14 2.86
C PHE A 325 18.09 -17.48 4.30
N LYS A 326 18.22 -16.53 5.22
CA LYS A 326 18.16 -16.77 6.67
C LYS A 326 16.82 -17.37 7.13
N LEU A 327 15.73 -17.02 6.45
CA LEU A 327 14.39 -17.55 6.76
C LEU A 327 14.30 -19.06 6.52
N VAL A 328 14.67 -19.53 5.32
CA VAL A 328 14.61 -20.96 4.96
C VAL A 328 15.68 -21.79 5.66
N ASN A 329 16.79 -21.16 6.05
CA ASN A 329 17.85 -21.80 6.84
C ASN A 329 17.53 -21.82 8.35
N GLY A 330 16.45 -21.17 8.80
CA GLY A 330 16.07 -21.10 10.21
C GLY A 330 17.06 -20.33 11.09
N THR A 331 17.82 -19.41 10.50
CA THR A 331 18.86 -18.61 11.15
C THR A 331 18.50 -17.13 11.27
N TRP A 332 17.30 -16.74 10.83
CA TRP A 332 16.87 -15.34 10.90
C TRP A 332 16.44 -14.96 12.31
N ASP A 333 17.21 -14.08 12.95
CA ASP A 333 16.84 -13.37 14.17
C ASP A 333 16.38 -11.94 13.81
N VAL A 334 15.26 -11.50 14.38
CA VAL A 334 14.70 -10.16 14.23
C VAL A 334 14.81 -9.42 15.56
N LYS A 335 15.28 -8.18 15.54
CA LYS A 335 15.26 -7.31 16.71
C LYS A 335 13.87 -6.73 16.94
N ASN A 336 13.32 -6.92 18.14
CA ASN A 336 12.04 -6.32 18.51
C ASN A 336 12.18 -4.85 18.95
N GLU A 337 11.05 -4.21 19.22
CA GLU A 337 10.99 -2.80 19.67
C GLU A 337 11.75 -2.54 20.99
N ALA A 338 12.00 -3.57 21.81
CA ALA A 338 12.80 -3.46 23.04
C ALA A 338 14.30 -3.69 22.80
N GLY A 339 14.71 -3.99 21.56
CA GLY A 339 16.09 -4.26 21.19
C GLY A 339 16.54 -5.71 21.36
N GLU A 340 15.63 -6.63 21.70
CA GLU A 340 15.94 -8.04 21.93
C GLU A 340 15.86 -8.83 20.62
N LEU A 341 16.80 -9.76 20.42
CA LEU A 341 16.80 -10.64 19.25
C LEU A 341 15.87 -11.83 19.46
N GLU A 342 15.00 -12.08 18.49
CA GLU A 342 14.07 -13.20 18.50
C GLU A 342 14.15 -14.01 17.22
N ARG A 343 14.24 -15.34 17.39
CA ARG A 343 14.30 -16.27 16.27
C ARG A 343 12.96 -16.36 15.56
N VAL A 344 12.97 -16.15 14.25
CA VAL A 344 11.84 -16.42 13.38
C VAL A 344 11.65 -17.94 13.24
N ARG A 345 10.46 -18.43 13.65
CA ARG A 345 10.12 -19.87 13.66
C ARG A 345 8.76 -20.13 12.99
N PRO A 346 8.70 -20.27 11.64
CA PRO A 346 7.45 -20.52 10.93
C PRO A 346 6.69 -21.77 11.39
N GLN A 347 7.41 -22.77 11.93
CA GLN A 347 6.81 -24.00 12.47
C GLN A 347 5.94 -23.75 13.71
N ASP A 348 6.10 -22.63 14.41
CA ASP A 348 5.31 -22.31 15.60
C ASP A 348 3.89 -21.79 15.23
N ILE A 349 3.65 -21.48 13.94
CA ILE A 349 2.34 -21.06 13.43
C ILE A 349 1.39 -22.26 13.39
N THR A 350 0.39 -22.26 14.27
CA THR A 350 -0.58 -23.36 14.41
C THR A 350 -2.04 -22.93 14.23
N ARG A 351 -2.34 -21.64 14.39
CA ARG A 351 -3.70 -21.08 14.39
C ARG A 351 -4.07 -20.27 13.14
N THR A 352 -3.07 -19.95 12.31
CA THR A 352 -3.25 -19.18 11.08
C THR A 352 -3.30 -20.14 9.88
N ALA A 353 -4.33 -20.04 9.05
CA ALA A 353 -4.37 -20.75 7.78
C ALA A 353 -3.45 -20.10 6.74
N LEU A 354 -2.83 -20.88 5.86
CA LEU A 354 -1.86 -20.42 4.87
C LEU A 354 -2.35 -20.69 3.43
N LEU A 355 -2.49 -19.62 2.65
CA LEU A 355 -2.67 -19.67 1.20
C LEU A 355 -1.41 -19.12 0.52
N THR A 356 -0.85 -19.86 -0.44
CA THR A 356 0.19 -19.35 -1.35
C THR A 356 -0.37 -19.23 -2.76
N ILE A 357 -0.03 -18.15 -3.45
CA ILE A 357 -0.42 -17.87 -4.84
C ILE A 357 0.83 -17.58 -5.67
N GLU A 358 0.93 -18.21 -6.82
CA GLU A 358 2.00 -17.99 -7.82
C GLU A 358 1.40 -17.80 -9.21
N GLY A 359 2.14 -17.16 -10.11
CA GLY A 359 1.76 -17.07 -11.54
C GLY A 359 2.55 -18.10 -12.35
N GLU A 360 1.88 -18.82 -13.26
CA GLU A 360 2.53 -19.81 -14.13
C GLU A 360 3.67 -19.20 -14.98
N LEU A 361 3.53 -17.92 -15.34
CA LEU A 361 4.48 -17.17 -16.17
C LEU A 361 5.20 -16.08 -15.37
N ASP A 362 5.26 -16.19 -14.04
CA ASP A 362 5.96 -15.22 -13.18
C ASP A 362 7.48 -15.30 -13.41
N ASP A 363 8.05 -14.21 -13.93
CA ASP A 363 9.47 -14.03 -14.23
C ASP A 363 10.21 -13.22 -13.16
N ILE A 364 9.52 -12.81 -12.09
CA ILE A 364 10.07 -12.08 -10.95
C ILE A 364 10.28 -13.03 -9.76
N SER A 365 9.21 -13.69 -9.33
CA SER A 365 9.19 -14.70 -8.27
C SER A 365 8.91 -16.05 -8.89
N GLY A 366 9.97 -16.79 -9.21
CA GLY A 366 9.86 -18.05 -9.96
C GLY A 366 9.00 -19.09 -9.24
N SER A 367 8.50 -20.05 -10.03
CA SER A 367 7.65 -21.15 -9.52
C SER A 367 8.30 -21.88 -8.34
N GLY A 368 7.52 -22.09 -7.29
CA GLY A 368 7.90 -22.74 -6.05
C GLY A 368 8.51 -21.82 -4.99
N GLN A 369 8.88 -20.58 -5.31
CA GLN A 369 9.48 -19.65 -4.34
C GLN A 369 8.51 -19.28 -3.22
N THR A 370 7.25 -18.99 -3.53
CA THR A 370 6.20 -18.66 -2.55
C THR A 370 5.65 -19.93 -1.90
N ALA A 371 5.45 -20.99 -2.69
CA ALA A 371 4.93 -22.27 -2.23
C ALA A 371 5.80 -22.91 -1.13
N ALA A 372 7.10 -22.59 -1.11
CA ALA A 372 8.03 -23.02 -0.06
C ALA A 372 7.59 -22.64 1.37
N ALA A 373 6.71 -21.65 1.54
CA ALA A 373 6.11 -21.34 2.85
C ALA A 373 5.43 -22.55 3.50
N HIS A 374 4.86 -23.47 2.71
CA HIS A 374 4.23 -24.68 3.23
C HIS A 374 5.21 -25.67 3.86
N ASP A 375 6.46 -25.72 3.36
CA ASP A 375 7.53 -26.55 3.92
C ASP A 375 8.02 -25.98 5.25
N LEU A 376 8.03 -24.66 5.39
CA LEU A 376 8.46 -23.96 6.61
C LEU A 376 7.37 -23.98 7.70
N CYS A 377 6.10 -23.77 7.33
CA CYS A 377 4.96 -23.65 8.24
C CYS A 377 4.42 -25.03 8.66
N THR A 378 5.28 -25.89 9.20
CA THR A 378 4.92 -27.28 9.54
C THR A 378 3.83 -27.40 10.61
N GLY A 379 3.65 -26.37 11.45
CA GLY A 379 2.59 -26.29 12.45
C GLY A 379 1.17 -26.04 11.91
N VAL A 380 1.03 -25.54 10.68
CA VAL A 380 -0.29 -25.29 10.07
C VAL A 380 -0.88 -26.63 9.64
N ALA A 381 -2.07 -27.01 10.09
CA ALA A 381 -2.64 -28.30 9.69
C ALA A 381 -2.90 -28.38 8.17
N THR A 382 -2.74 -29.56 7.55
CA THR A 382 -2.94 -29.76 6.10
C THR A 382 -4.25 -29.20 5.55
N PRO A 383 -5.42 -29.35 6.21
CA PRO A 383 -6.67 -28.76 5.73
C PRO A 383 -6.69 -27.22 5.70
N HIS A 384 -5.77 -26.57 6.42
CA HIS A 384 -5.60 -25.12 6.47
C HIS A 384 -4.47 -24.61 5.56
N ARG A 385 -3.92 -25.49 4.71
CA ARG A 385 -2.93 -25.14 3.69
C ARG A 385 -3.57 -25.21 2.31
N MET A 386 -3.36 -24.17 1.51
CA MET A 386 -3.78 -24.13 0.12
C MET A 386 -2.70 -23.49 -0.75
N HIS A 387 -2.45 -24.04 -1.92
CA HIS A 387 -1.60 -23.46 -2.94
C HIS A 387 -2.41 -23.29 -4.23
N PHE A 388 -2.26 -22.15 -4.89
CA PHE A 388 -2.90 -21.86 -6.17
C PHE A 388 -1.89 -21.22 -7.14
N GLU A 389 -1.49 -21.97 -8.15
CA GLU A 389 -0.78 -21.42 -9.30
C GLU A 389 -1.81 -20.93 -10.32
N ALA A 390 -1.72 -19.67 -10.74
CA ALA A 390 -2.68 -19.03 -11.64
C ALA A 390 -2.26 -19.22 -13.11
N PRO A 391 -3.01 -20.01 -13.91
CA PRO A 391 -2.65 -20.29 -15.30
C PRO A 391 -2.48 -19.03 -16.16
N GLY A 392 -1.36 -18.98 -16.89
CA GLY A 392 -0.97 -17.91 -17.78
C GLY A 392 -0.67 -16.55 -17.10
N ALA A 393 -0.78 -16.44 -15.78
CA ALA A 393 -0.50 -15.18 -15.09
C ALA A 393 1.00 -14.94 -14.98
N GLY A 394 1.46 -13.74 -15.39
CA GLY A 394 2.75 -13.20 -14.97
C GLY A 394 2.69 -12.62 -13.55
N HIS A 395 3.77 -12.00 -13.11
CA HIS A 395 3.89 -11.47 -11.74
C HIS A 395 2.77 -10.48 -11.36
N TYR A 396 2.41 -9.54 -12.24
CA TYR A 396 1.35 -8.59 -11.93
C TYR A 396 -0.05 -9.18 -12.04
N GLY A 397 -0.24 -10.15 -12.94
CA GLY A 397 -1.53 -10.79 -13.19
C GLY A 397 -2.10 -11.52 -11.97
N ILE A 398 -1.26 -11.84 -10.98
CA ILE A 398 -1.74 -12.46 -9.74
C ILE A 398 -2.32 -11.47 -8.72
N PHE A 399 -2.13 -10.14 -8.86
CA PHE A 399 -2.68 -9.15 -7.93
C PHE A 399 -3.34 -7.92 -8.59
N SER A 400 -3.20 -7.77 -9.91
CA SER A 400 -3.82 -6.72 -10.70
C SER A 400 -4.36 -7.28 -12.02
N GLY A 401 -5.30 -6.58 -12.64
CA GLY A 401 -5.76 -6.91 -13.98
C GLY A 401 -6.81 -8.01 -14.00
N ARG A 402 -7.04 -8.56 -15.20
CA ARG A 402 -8.14 -9.49 -15.46
C ARG A 402 -7.97 -10.79 -14.70
N ARG A 403 -6.76 -11.37 -14.70
CA ARG A 403 -6.50 -12.63 -14.00
C ARG A 403 -6.65 -12.51 -12.49
N TRP A 404 -6.24 -11.40 -11.90
CA TRP A 404 -6.52 -11.12 -10.49
C TRP A 404 -8.03 -11.17 -10.22
N ARG A 405 -8.83 -10.44 -11.01
CA ARG A 405 -10.29 -10.35 -10.78
C ARG A 405 -11.04 -11.66 -11.03
N GLU A 406 -10.67 -12.39 -12.08
CA GLU A 406 -11.41 -13.57 -12.56
C GLU A 406 -10.90 -14.89 -11.98
N MET A 407 -9.62 -14.98 -11.58
CA MET A 407 -9.00 -16.25 -11.17
C MET A 407 -8.52 -16.22 -9.72
N VAL A 408 -7.71 -15.22 -9.35
CA VAL A 408 -7.04 -15.21 -8.03
C VAL A 408 -7.95 -14.70 -6.92
N HIS A 409 -8.61 -13.56 -7.11
CA HIS A 409 -9.50 -12.97 -6.10
C HIS A 409 -10.61 -13.93 -5.64
N PRO A 410 -11.29 -14.70 -6.52
CA PRO A 410 -12.25 -15.71 -6.08
C PRO A 410 -11.67 -16.75 -5.12
N VAL A 411 -10.42 -17.18 -5.35
CA VAL A 411 -9.70 -18.11 -4.45
C VAL A 411 -9.43 -17.45 -3.11
N VAL A 412 -8.88 -16.23 -3.12
CA VAL A 412 -8.60 -15.45 -1.90
C VAL A 412 -9.86 -15.22 -1.07
N LYS A 413 -10.95 -14.78 -1.71
CA LYS A 413 -12.26 -14.56 -1.08
C LYS A 413 -12.77 -15.84 -0.43
N THR A 414 -12.77 -16.95 -1.17
CA THR A 414 -13.25 -18.24 -0.67
C THR A 414 -12.42 -18.71 0.53
N PHE A 415 -11.09 -18.56 0.45
CA PHE A 415 -10.19 -18.93 1.53
C PHE A 415 -10.39 -18.09 2.80
N ILE A 416 -10.56 -16.77 2.66
CA ILE A 416 -10.88 -15.87 3.78
C ILE A 416 -12.21 -16.27 4.42
N LEU A 417 -13.26 -16.44 3.62
CA LEU A 417 -14.59 -16.80 4.12
C LEU A 417 -14.60 -18.16 4.82
N ALA A 418 -13.82 -19.13 4.34
CA ALA A 418 -13.71 -20.45 4.97
C ALA A 418 -13.07 -20.41 6.38
N HIS A 419 -12.29 -19.37 6.67
CA HIS A 419 -11.60 -19.19 7.95
C HIS A 419 -12.17 -18.06 8.81
N GLN A 420 -13.19 -17.35 8.31
CA GLN A 420 -13.92 -16.36 9.09
C GLN A 420 -14.89 -17.07 10.04
N PRO A 421 -14.81 -16.82 11.37
CA PRO A 421 -15.80 -17.34 12.30
C PRO A 421 -17.20 -16.88 11.92
N ALA A 422 -18.18 -17.79 11.97
CA ALA A 422 -19.57 -17.44 11.74
C ALA A 422 -19.96 -16.28 12.67
N THR A 423 -20.35 -15.14 12.08
CA THR A 423 -20.82 -13.99 12.82
C THR A 423 -22.03 -14.43 13.62
N THR A 424 -21.90 -14.53 14.94
CA THR A 424 -23.08 -14.60 15.81
C THR A 424 -23.79 -13.26 15.63
N ALA A 425 -24.87 -13.28 14.85
CA ALA A 425 -25.80 -12.16 14.83
C ALA A 425 -26.16 -11.85 16.29
N PRO A 426 -26.22 -10.58 16.71
CA PRO A 426 -26.75 -10.24 18.02
C PRO A 426 -28.10 -10.92 18.16
N ALA A 427 -28.28 -11.69 19.24
CA ALA A 427 -29.56 -12.32 19.53
C ALA A 427 -30.66 -11.26 19.37
N PRO A 428 -31.76 -11.56 18.66
CA PRO A 428 -32.84 -10.60 18.50
C PRO A 428 -33.28 -10.20 19.90
N VAL A 429 -33.16 -8.90 20.21
CA VAL A 429 -33.70 -8.32 21.43
C VAL A 429 -35.16 -8.78 21.50
N PRO A 430 -35.60 -9.45 22.58
CA PRO A 430 -36.98 -9.89 22.69
C PRO A 430 -37.87 -8.67 22.45
N LYS A 431 -38.74 -8.76 21.43
CA LYS A 431 -39.76 -7.73 21.21
C LYS A 431 -40.51 -7.58 22.53
N ALA A 432 -40.37 -6.43 23.17
CA ALA A 432 -41.17 -6.08 24.33
C ALA A 432 -42.63 -6.24 23.92
N SER A 433 -43.33 -7.15 24.59
CA SER A 433 -44.77 -7.31 24.42
C SER A 433 -45.45 -5.97 24.71
N PRO A 434 -46.42 -5.53 23.90
CA PRO A 434 -47.08 -4.25 24.14
C PRO A 434 -47.80 -4.32 25.50
N GLN A 435 -47.28 -3.57 26.46
CA GLN A 435 -47.98 -3.32 27.71
C GLN A 435 -49.25 -2.52 27.39
N THR A 436 -50.39 -3.12 27.70
CA THR A 436 -51.70 -2.50 27.70
C THR A 436 -51.71 -1.35 28.72
N VAL A 437 -51.72 -0.12 28.23
CA VAL A 437 -51.92 1.07 29.07
C VAL A 437 -53.38 1.06 29.54
N SER A 438 -53.60 0.81 30.83
CA SER A 438 -54.90 1.02 31.45
C SER A 438 -55.18 2.52 31.57
N LYS A 439 -56.35 2.94 31.09
CA LYS A 439 -56.82 4.32 31.19
C LYS A 439 -57.18 4.64 32.64
N ALA A 440 -56.45 5.57 33.26
CA ALA A 440 -56.91 6.24 34.48
C ALA A 440 -57.94 7.35 34.12
N PRO A 441 -58.94 7.63 34.98
CA PRO A 441 -60.02 8.56 34.64
C PRO A 441 -59.61 10.02 34.82
N VAL A 442 -59.99 10.84 33.85
CA VAL A 442 -59.87 12.31 33.87
C VAL A 442 -60.90 12.90 34.83
N ARG A 443 -60.45 13.72 35.80
CA ARG A 443 -61.33 14.59 36.61
C ARG A 443 -61.20 16.04 36.14
N ALA A 444 -62.36 16.65 35.91
CA ALA A 444 -62.56 17.95 35.27
C ALA A 444 -62.09 19.17 36.12
N ALA A 445 -61.83 20.26 35.38
CA ALA A 445 -61.19 21.51 35.74
C ALA A 445 -62.07 22.56 36.46
N SER A 446 -61.44 23.57 37.11
CA SER A 446 -61.84 24.99 37.16
C SER A 446 -60.78 25.78 37.99
N LYS A 447 -60.35 27.04 37.80
CA LYS A 447 -60.66 28.22 36.95
C LYS A 447 -59.38 29.08 36.76
N ALA A 448 -59.33 29.88 35.70
CA ALA A 448 -58.29 30.90 35.38
C ALA A 448 -58.58 32.26 36.06
N LYS A 449 -57.62 33.19 36.35
CA LYS A 449 -56.87 34.19 35.51
C LYS A 449 -56.26 35.24 36.49
N PRO A 450 -55.45 36.30 36.12
CA PRO A 450 -54.71 36.59 34.88
C PRO A 450 -53.25 37.15 35.03
N VAL A 451 -52.47 36.93 33.95
CA VAL A 451 -51.34 37.68 33.32
C VAL A 451 -50.70 38.93 33.95
N LYS A 452 -49.36 38.96 33.97
CA LYS A 452 -48.53 40.14 33.59
C LYS A 452 -47.42 39.75 32.60
N LYS A 453 -47.25 40.57 31.55
CA LYS A 453 -46.26 40.48 30.45
C LYS A 453 -44.96 41.23 30.78
N ALA A 454 -43.93 40.94 29.97
CA ALA A 454 -42.70 41.69 29.64
C ALA A 454 -41.41 41.04 30.21
N ALA A 455 -40.28 40.94 29.52
CA ALA A 455 -39.85 41.35 28.18
C ALA A 455 -38.66 40.49 27.72
N VAL A 456 -38.45 40.45 26.40
CA VAL A 456 -37.29 39.86 25.72
C VAL A 456 -36.07 40.77 25.89
N ALA A 457 -34.90 40.21 26.24
CA ALA A 457 -33.61 40.90 26.19
C ALA A 457 -32.58 40.08 25.38
N LYS A 458 -31.83 40.82 24.55
CA LYS A 458 -30.89 40.43 23.50
C LYS A 458 -29.53 39.90 24.02
N PRO A 459 -28.70 39.27 23.14
CA PRO A 459 -27.48 38.56 23.51
C PRO A 459 -26.30 39.50 23.82
N VAL A 460 -25.46 39.10 24.78
CA VAL A 460 -24.22 39.81 25.17
C VAL A 460 -23.03 39.29 24.36
N SER A 461 -22.32 40.23 23.74
CA SER A 461 -21.09 40.06 22.99
C SER A 461 -19.86 39.90 23.89
N ALA A 462 -19.05 38.87 23.65
CA ALA A 462 -17.76 38.70 24.30
C ALA A 462 -16.66 39.45 23.52
N LYS A 463 -16.05 40.45 24.16
CA LYS A 463 -14.87 41.17 23.65
C LYS A 463 -13.58 40.39 23.99
N VAL A 464 -12.83 40.05 22.96
CA VAL A 464 -11.47 39.50 23.02
C VAL A 464 -10.48 40.60 23.45
N LYS A 465 -9.66 40.34 24.47
CA LYS A 465 -8.54 41.18 24.90
C LYS A 465 -7.33 40.90 24.00
N VAL A 466 -6.83 41.94 23.34
CA VAL A 466 -5.58 41.97 22.57
C VAL A 466 -4.42 42.32 23.52
N GLN A 467 -3.36 41.50 23.56
CA GLN A 467 -2.08 41.84 24.20
C GLN A 467 -1.12 42.49 23.18
N PRO A 468 -0.34 43.52 23.56
CA PRO A 468 0.55 44.22 22.66
C PRO A 468 1.93 43.54 22.50
N LYS A 469 2.43 43.59 21.27
CA LYS A 469 3.72 43.09 20.76
C LYS A 469 4.90 43.99 21.23
N PRO A 470 6.07 43.45 21.61
CA PRO A 470 7.25 44.28 21.89
C PRO A 470 7.94 44.75 20.60
N ALA A 471 8.30 46.03 20.57
CA ALA A 471 8.96 46.71 19.46
C ALA A 471 10.49 46.51 19.47
N ALA A 472 11.04 46.44 18.27
CA ALA A 472 12.47 46.39 17.96
C ALA A 472 13.21 47.68 18.36
N LYS A 473 14.46 47.53 18.83
CA LYS A 473 15.42 48.63 18.96
C LYS A 473 16.71 48.32 18.21
N GLY A 474 16.94 49.09 17.14
CA GLY A 474 18.10 49.98 17.01
C GLY A 474 19.51 49.39 16.93
N ARG A 475 19.99 49.27 15.70
CA ARG A 475 21.40 49.29 15.28
C ARG A 475 22.15 50.50 15.88
N LYS A 476 23.35 50.29 16.44
CA LYS A 476 24.42 51.30 16.53
C LYS A 476 25.76 50.64 16.18
N THR A 477 26.39 51.22 15.16
CA THR A 477 27.81 51.12 14.78
C THR A 477 28.72 51.67 15.87
N VAL A 478 29.88 51.05 16.13
CA VAL A 478 31.21 51.69 16.30
C VAL A 478 32.31 50.63 16.07
N SER A 479 33.33 51.02 15.31
CA SER A 479 34.60 50.35 15.05
C SER A 479 35.58 50.37 16.24
N ALA A 480 36.37 49.31 16.40
CA ALA A 480 37.81 49.34 16.65
C ALA A 480 38.36 47.92 16.43
#